data_AF-A0AAD7CAN7-F1
#
_entry.id   AF-A0AAD7CAN7-F1
#
_cell.length_a   1.000
_cell.length_b   1.000
_cell.length_c   1.000
_cell.angle_alpha   90.00
_cell.angle_beta   90.00
_cell.angle_gamma   90.00
#
_symmetry.space_group_name_H-M   'P 1'
#
loop_
_entity.id
_entity.type
_entity.pdbx_description
1 polymer ?
#
loop_
_entity_poly.entity_id
_entity_poly.type
_entity_poly.pdbx_seq_one_letter_code
_entity_poly.pdbx_strand_id
1 'polypeptide(L)'
;MLMALSHLIPVDTFQCGFTACPSLNLEKIDQVALTDEDLGVHRVTSRTSHPLVVPPPESSDSAEPSDSGFPAPAFASRLAMDSASGGATHVVLSYRMMLQSGWEWVKGGKLPGIFGGEGDLSYACTGGRKDNRCKCFNVRPMWRAKGNGELYTYLPLTPHNRDPPSLQNNDYGFSVGCAAFNFDVAVGRWITLAFRVKLNNVGSEDGELELWVDGKSVIAVSGLQLRDSDKAHIKGAHFQTFFGGHSEDWASPKDQRAWFADLTGVVIE
;
A
#
# COMPACT_ATOMS: atom_id res chain seq x y z
N MET A 1 6.74 -22.55 -3.60
CA MET A 1 5.29 -22.81 -3.85
C MET A 1 4.92 -21.94 -5.03
N LEU A 2 4.35 -22.48 -6.12
CA LEU A 2 3.93 -21.62 -7.24
C LEU A 2 2.89 -20.61 -6.75
N MET A 3 3.09 -19.34 -7.10
CA MET A 3 2.17 -18.25 -6.77
C MET A 3 0.80 -18.53 -7.40
N ALA A 4 -0.26 -18.43 -6.61
CA ALA A 4 -1.60 -18.38 -7.16
C ALA A 4 -1.89 -16.95 -7.63
N LEU A 5 -2.13 -16.76 -8.93
CA LEU A 5 -2.48 -15.47 -9.52
C LEU A 5 -3.72 -14.83 -8.85
N SER A 6 -4.58 -15.66 -8.26
CA SER A 6 -5.71 -15.21 -7.43
C SER A 6 -5.30 -14.41 -6.19
N HIS A 7 -4.03 -14.43 -5.77
CA HIS A 7 -3.55 -13.58 -4.68
C HIS A 7 -3.46 -12.10 -5.07
N LEU A 8 -3.24 -11.79 -6.36
CA LEU A 8 -3.21 -10.40 -6.85
C LEU A 8 -4.64 -9.83 -7.00
N ILE A 9 -5.59 -10.67 -7.38
CA ILE A 9 -7.01 -10.29 -7.52
C ILE A 9 -7.85 -11.25 -6.67
N PRO A 10 -7.95 -11.05 -5.34
CA PRO A 10 -8.69 -11.94 -4.44
C PRO A 10 -10.20 -11.66 -4.45
N VAL A 11 -10.77 -11.43 -5.64
CA VAL A 11 -12.20 -11.18 -5.87
C VAL A 11 -12.65 -11.90 -7.13
N ASP A 12 -13.89 -12.36 -7.16
CA ASP A 12 -14.41 -13.17 -8.26
C ASP A 12 -14.85 -12.34 -9.48
N THR A 13 -15.18 -11.07 -9.25
CA THR A 13 -15.74 -10.19 -10.28
C THR A 13 -15.10 -8.81 -10.25
N PHE A 14 -14.79 -8.30 -11.44
CA PHE A 14 -14.36 -6.93 -11.66
C PHE A 14 -14.72 -6.50 -13.08
N GLN A 15 -14.67 -5.19 -13.32
CA GLN A 15 -15.04 -4.60 -14.60
C GLN A 15 -13.86 -4.40 -15.53
N CYS A 16 -12.80 -3.81 -15.01
CA CYS A 16 -11.56 -3.55 -15.73
C CYS A 16 -10.39 -3.46 -14.74
N GLY A 17 -9.17 -3.41 -15.28
CA GLY A 17 -7.98 -3.17 -14.48
C GLY A 17 -6.72 -3.21 -15.31
N PHE A 18 -5.59 -3.11 -14.62
CA PHE A 18 -4.27 -3.24 -15.21
C PHE A 18 -3.41 -4.19 -14.38
N THR A 19 -2.36 -4.73 -14.98
CA THR A 19 -1.32 -5.47 -14.27
C THR A 19 0.03 -5.30 -14.92
N ALA A 20 1.05 -5.21 -14.07
CA ALA A 20 2.44 -5.33 -14.46
C ALA A 20 2.97 -6.77 -14.27
N CYS A 21 2.09 -7.74 -13.94
CA CYS A 21 2.45 -9.15 -13.84
C CYS A 21 2.34 -9.81 -15.23
N PRO A 22 3.47 -10.21 -15.86
CA PRO A 22 3.45 -10.74 -17.22
C PRO A 22 2.69 -12.07 -17.37
N SER A 23 2.49 -12.78 -16.24
CA SER A 23 1.79 -14.06 -16.20
C SER A 23 0.28 -13.95 -15.96
N LEU A 24 -0.21 -12.76 -15.60
CA LEU A 24 -1.65 -12.52 -15.34
C LEU A 24 -2.36 -12.09 -16.62
N ASN A 25 -2.82 -13.04 -17.42
CA ASN A 25 -3.51 -12.76 -18.69
C ASN A 25 -5.03 -12.99 -18.55
N LEU A 26 -5.80 -11.91 -18.38
CA LEU A 26 -7.26 -11.93 -18.26
C LEU A 26 -7.87 -10.89 -19.21
N GLU A 27 -9.00 -11.20 -19.84
CA GLU A 27 -9.63 -10.39 -20.90
C GLU A 27 -9.91 -8.92 -20.51
N LYS A 28 -10.15 -8.66 -19.22
CA LYS A 28 -10.48 -7.33 -18.66
C LYS A 28 -9.30 -6.62 -18.01
N ILE A 29 -8.09 -7.14 -18.16
CA ILE A 29 -6.88 -6.63 -17.53
C ILE A 29 -5.89 -6.20 -18.61
N ASP A 30 -5.58 -4.91 -18.62
CA ASP A 30 -4.55 -4.36 -19.48
C ASP A 30 -3.16 -4.72 -18.93
N GLN A 31 -2.28 -5.22 -19.81
CA GLN A 31 -0.88 -5.43 -19.48
C GLN A 31 -0.13 -4.11 -19.61
N VAL A 32 0.51 -3.67 -18.53
CA VAL A 32 1.30 -2.43 -18.48
C VAL A 32 2.74 -2.74 -18.13
N ALA A 33 3.69 -2.02 -18.74
CA ALA A 33 5.08 -2.18 -18.35
C ALA A 33 5.34 -1.46 -17.01
N LEU A 34 6.40 -1.87 -16.29
CA LEU A 34 6.85 -1.18 -15.08
C LEU A 34 7.62 0.10 -15.44
N THR A 35 6.97 1.05 -16.12
CA THR A 35 7.56 2.35 -16.46
C THR A 35 6.77 3.48 -15.82
N ASP A 36 7.41 4.63 -15.65
CA ASP A 36 6.74 5.81 -15.09
C ASP A 36 5.56 6.27 -15.95
N GLU A 37 5.69 6.18 -17.27
CA GLU A 37 4.66 6.57 -18.23
C GLU A 37 3.46 5.62 -18.15
N ASP A 38 3.69 4.31 -18.27
CA ASP A 38 2.61 3.30 -18.32
C ASP A 38 1.85 3.17 -16.99
N LEU A 39 2.52 3.45 -15.86
CA LEU A 39 1.90 3.42 -14.53
C LEU A 39 1.32 4.79 -14.12
N GLY A 40 1.50 5.83 -14.94
CA GLY A 40 1.08 7.20 -14.60
C GLY A 40 1.77 7.73 -13.33
N VAL A 41 3.06 7.43 -13.17
CA VAL A 41 3.88 7.91 -12.05
C VAL A 41 3.95 9.43 -12.04
N HIS A 42 3.57 10.02 -10.92
CA HIS A 42 3.67 11.45 -10.69
C HIS A 42 4.02 11.75 -9.23
N ARG A 43 4.34 13.03 -8.96
CA ARG A 43 4.74 13.53 -7.61
C ARG A 43 5.94 12.77 -7.03
N VAL A 44 6.90 12.42 -7.88
CA VAL A 44 8.14 11.76 -7.48
C VAL A 44 8.97 12.70 -6.60
N THR A 45 9.47 12.19 -5.47
CA THR A 45 10.38 12.97 -4.62
C THR A 45 11.75 13.08 -5.30
N SER A 46 12.24 14.30 -5.52
CA SER A 46 13.43 14.55 -6.35
C SER A 46 14.74 13.92 -5.86
N ARG A 47 14.79 13.44 -4.62
CA ARG A 47 15.97 12.80 -4.01
C ARG A 47 15.87 11.27 -3.94
N THR A 48 14.86 10.69 -4.56
CA THR A 48 14.58 9.25 -4.48
C THR A 48 14.64 8.62 -5.86
N SER A 49 15.24 7.43 -5.97
CA SER A 49 15.26 6.65 -7.20
C SER A 49 14.47 5.35 -7.05
N HIS A 50 14.01 4.83 -8.18
CA HIS A 50 13.24 3.59 -8.29
C HIS A 50 13.66 2.81 -9.53
N PRO A 51 14.92 2.37 -9.60
CA PRO A 51 15.41 1.65 -10.77
C PRO A 51 14.69 0.32 -10.93
N LEU A 52 14.42 -0.06 -12.18
CA LEU A 52 14.12 -1.44 -12.52
C LEU A 52 15.36 -2.30 -12.27
N VAL A 53 15.18 -3.37 -11.53
CA VAL A 53 16.26 -4.26 -11.09
C VAL A 53 15.84 -5.72 -11.22
N VAL A 54 16.83 -6.59 -11.32
CA VAL A 54 16.63 -8.04 -11.16
C VAL A 54 16.70 -8.35 -9.67
N PRO A 55 15.64 -8.91 -9.05
CA PRO A 55 15.68 -9.29 -7.65
C PRO A 55 16.61 -10.49 -7.42
N PRO A 56 17.11 -10.70 -6.19
CA PRO A 56 17.80 -11.94 -5.87
C PRO A 56 16.83 -13.14 -6.02
N PRO A 57 17.35 -14.36 -6.23
CA PRO A 57 16.52 -15.55 -6.18
C PRO A 57 15.85 -15.67 -4.81
N GLU A 58 14.67 -16.28 -4.75
CA GLU A 58 14.04 -16.63 -3.48
C GLU A 58 15.01 -17.50 -2.68
N SER A 59 15.31 -17.09 -1.44
CA SER A 59 16.27 -17.82 -0.63
C SER A 59 15.68 -19.16 -0.20
N SER A 60 16.41 -20.26 -0.44
CA SER A 60 16.22 -21.49 0.34
C SER A 60 16.99 -21.47 1.67
N ASP A 61 18.05 -20.65 1.77
CA ASP A 61 18.67 -20.07 2.97
C ASP A 61 19.94 -19.28 2.56
N SER A 62 20.21 -18.20 3.31
CA SER A 62 21.25 -17.14 3.24
C SER A 62 22.51 -17.23 2.34
N ALA A 63 22.83 -16.11 1.66
CA ALA A 63 24.16 -15.44 1.67
C ALA A 63 24.12 -14.04 0.99
N GLU A 64 24.77 -13.05 1.62
CA GLU A 64 24.99 -11.64 1.18
C GLU A 64 26.00 -11.53 0.01
N PRO A 65 26.03 -10.38 -0.71
CA PRO A 65 27.23 -9.54 -0.57
C PRO A 65 27.02 -8.02 -0.51
N SER A 66 28.06 -7.40 0.07
CA SER A 66 28.38 -6.00 0.32
C SER A 66 28.40 -5.07 -0.90
N ASP A 67 27.97 -3.82 -0.72
CA ASP A 67 28.82 -2.66 -1.03
C ASP A 67 28.35 -1.41 -0.26
N SER A 68 29.33 -0.54 0.01
CA SER A 68 29.31 0.65 0.86
C SER A 68 28.72 1.90 0.19
N GLY A 69 27.81 2.60 0.88
CA GLY A 69 27.45 4.00 0.59
C GLY A 69 26.07 4.43 1.10
N PHE A 70 26.03 5.27 2.14
CA PHE A 70 24.82 5.95 2.66
C PHE A 70 24.03 6.73 1.58
N PRO A 71 22.70 7.03 1.73
CA PRO A 71 21.69 6.53 2.66
C PRO A 71 20.60 5.67 1.96
N ALA A 72 19.81 4.94 2.76
CA ALA A 72 18.66 4.15 2.31
C ALA A 72 17.71 4.92 1.37
N PRO A 73 17.35 4.39 0.18
CA PRO A 73 16.36 5.05 -0.65
C PRO A 73 14.98 4.82 -0.04
N ALA A 74 14.39 5.89 0.48
CA ALA A 74 12.95 6.02 0.35
C ALA A 74 12.65 6.11 -1.14
N PHE A 75 11.62 5.45 -1.64
CA PHE A 75 10.99 5.80 -2.93
C PHE A 75 9.64 6.40 -2.60
N ALA A 76 9.20 7.43 -3.34
CA ALA A 76 7.87 8.00 -3.19
C ALA A 76 7.34 8.40 -4.56
N SER A 77 6.39 7.64 -5.09
CA SER A 77 5.61 7.98 -6.28
C SER A 77 4.12 7.78 -6.03
N ARG A 78 3.31 8.36 -6.92
CA ARG A 78 1.88 8.10 -6.97
C ARG A 78 1.49 7.61 -8.35
N LEU A 79 0.59 6.62 -8.36
CA LEU A 79 0.10 5.97 -9.57
C LEU A 79 -1.38 6.25 -9.69
N ALA A 80 -1.85 6.52 -10.90
CA ALA A 80 -3.26 6.76 -11.18
C ALA A 80 -3.95 5.45 -11.57
N MET A 81 -5.13 5.21 -11.00
CA MET A 81 -6.08 4.22 -11.52
C MET A 81 -7.18 5.00 -12.24
N ASP A 82 -7.12 5.08 -13.57
CA ASP A 82 -8.21 5.68 -14.33
C ASP A 82 -9.33 4.66 -14.49
N SER A 83 -10.53 5.03 -14.01
CA SER A 83 -11.78 4.36 -14.34
C SER A 83 -12.54 5.18 -15.38
N ALA A 84 -13.40 4.53 -16.15
CA ALA A 84 -14.36 5.24 -16.99
C ALA A 84 -15.20 6.24 -16.15
N SER A 85 -15.55 7.37 -16.77
CA SER A 85 -16.29 8.54 -16.27
C SER A 85 -16.97 8.38 -14.88
N GLY A 86 -16.40 8.99 -13.83
CA GLY A 86 -17.00 9.06 -12.49
C GLY A 86 -16.02 8.86 -11.34
N GLY A 87 -14.87 8.23 -11.61
CA GLY A 87 -13.83 7.93 -10.63
C GLY A 87 -14.13 6.67 -9.79
N ALA A 88 -13.14 5.81 -9.60
CA ALA A 88 -13.33 4.52 -8.95
C ALA A 88 -13.72 4.66 -7.47
N THR A 89 -14.73 3.90 -7.04
CA THR A 89 -15.19 3.88 -5.64
C THR A 89 -15.00 2.52 -4.96
N HIS A 90 -14.76 1.45 -5.72
CA HIS A 90 -14.51 0.12 -5.20
C HIS A 90 -13.42 -0.56 -6.03
N VAL A 91 -12.25 -0.77 -5.43
CA VAL A 91 -11.10 -1.34 -6.14
C VAL A 91 -10.39 -2.39 -5.31
N VAL A 92 -9.64 -3.25 -6.00
CA VAL A 92 -8.48 -3.92 -5.43
C VAL A 92 -7.21 -3.29 -6.00
N LEU A 93 -6.24 -3.01 -5.15
CA LEU A 93 -4.86 -2.73 -5.53
C LEU A 93 -3.98 -3.79 -4.88
N SER A 94 -3.04 -4.36 -5.61
CA SER A 94 -2.11 -5.36 -5.09
C SER A 94 -0.72 -5.22 -5.67
N TYR A 95 0.27 -5.75 -4.98
CA TYR A 95 1.62 -5.89 -5.50
C TYR A 95 2.33 -7.05 -4.79
N ARG A 96 3.39 -7.55 -5.41
CA ARG A 96 4.34 -8.43 -4.75
C ARG A 96 5.45 -7.62 -4.09
N MET A 97 5.93 -8.11 -2.95
CA MET A 97 7.12 -7.57 -2.30
C MET A 97 8.00 -8.65 -1.70
N MET A 98 9.29 -8.34 -1.55
CA MET A 98 10.28 -9.14 -0.85
C MET A 98 11.23 -8.21 -0.09
N LEU A 99 11.60 -8.61 1.13
CA LEU A 99 12.59 -7.94 1.96
C LEU A 99 13.91 -8.71 1.90
N GLN A 100 15.04 -8.00 1.95
CA GLN A 100 16.36 -8.62 1.96
C GLN A 100 16.51 -9.62 3.11
N SER A 101 17.14 -10.75 2.84
CA SER A 101 17.50 -11.73 3.87
C SER A 101 18.28 -11.07 5.00
N GLY A 102 17.91 -11.36 6.25
CA GLY A 102 18.50 -10.69 7.41
C GLY A 102 18.03 -9.24 7.60
N TRP A 103 16.83 -8.89 7.12
CA TRP A 103 16.15 -7.61 7.36
C TRP A 103 16.14 -7.26 8.85
N GLU A 104 16.45 -6.00 9.18
CA GLU A 104 16.37 -5.51 10.57
C GLU A 104 15.24 -4.49 10.70
N TRP A 105 14.23 -4.86 11.49
CA TRP A 105 12.95 -4.15 11.59
C TRP A 105 12.99 -2.75 12.23
N VAL A 106 13.97 -2.51 13.10
CA VAL A 106 14.05 -1.32 13.97
C VAL A 106 12.72 -1.12 14.71
N LYS A 107 12.13 0.07 14.63
CA LYS A 107 10.83 0.42 15.22
C LYS A 107 9.69 0.32 14.21
N GLY A 108 10.00 0.36 12.92
CA GLY A 108 9.02 0.25 11.86
C GLY A 108 9.31 1.11 10.63
N GLY A 109 8.39 1.03 9.68
CA GLY A 109 8.43 1.81 8.46
C GLY A 109 7.16 1.64 7.63
N LYS A 110 7.07 2.36 6.53
CA LYS A 110 5.89 2.41 5.65
C LYS A 110 6.09 1.53 4.44
N LEU A 111 5.01 0.93 3.97
CA LEU A 111 4.93 0.26 2.68
C LEU A 111 3.95 0.98 1.74
N PRO A 112 4.03 0.72 0.43
CA PRO A 112 3.06 1.20 -0.54
C PRO A 112 1.61 0.85 -0.15
N GLY A 113 0.68 1.70 -0.52
CA GLY A 113 -0.74 1.45 -0.27
C GLY A 113 -1.61 2.31 -1.16
N ILE A 114 -2.86 2.49 -0.78
CA ILE A 114 -3.88 3.13 -1.61
C ILE A 114 -4.27 4.51 -1.07
N PHE A 115 -4.61 5.44 -1.95
CA PHE A 115 -5.06 6.77 -1.58
C PHE A 115 -6.20 7.27 -2.46
N GLY A 116 -6.90 8.27 -1.96
CA GLY A 116 -7.95 8.94 -2.70
C GLY A 116 -8.40 10.24 -2.05
N GLY A 117 -9.38 10.88 -2.67
CA GLY A 117 -9.90 12.17 -2.21
C GLY A 117 -10.39 13.06 -3.35
N GLU A 118 -10.73 14.29 -3.00
CA GLU A 118 -11.23 15.31 -3.92
C GLU A 118 -10.07 16.05 -4.60
N GLY A 119 -9.95 15.92 -5.93
CA GLY A 119 -8.93 16.61 -6.71
C GLY A 119 -7.51 16.49 -6.13
N ASP A 120 -6.81 17.62 -6.02
CA ASP A 120 -5.46 17.69 -5.45
C ASP A 120 -5.43 17.51 -3.92
N LEU A 121 -6.56 17.60 -3.22
CA LEU A 121 -6.62 17.32 -1.78
C LEU A 121 -6.37 15.83 -1.49
N SER A 122 -6.56 14.94 -2.46
CA SER A 122 -6.21 13.51 -2.35
C SER A 122 -4.74 13.27 -1.94
N TYR A 123 -3.84 14.19 -2.28
CA TYR A 123 -2.42 14.10 -1.94
C TYR A 123 -2.10 14.55 -0.50
N ALA A 124 -3.05 15.18 0.19
CA ALA A 124 -2.83 15.84 1.47
C ALA A 124 -2.83 14.90 2.69
N CYS A 125 -3.36 13.68 2.56
CA CYS A 125 -3.55 12.76 3.69
C CYS A 125 -2.27 12.01 4.08
N THR A 126 -1.20 12.76 4.36
CA THR A 126 0.11 12.24 4.77
C THR A 126 0.76 13.17 5.79
N GLY A 127 1.68 12.65 6.60
CA GLY A 127 2.31 13.45 7.68
C GLY A 127 1.29 13.84 8.76
N GLY A 128 1.75 14.49 9.83
CA GLY A 128 0.91 14.88 10.98
C GLY A 128 -0.15 15.96 10.70
N ARG A 129 -0.58 16.14 9.45
CA ARG A 129 -1.58 17.13 9.04
C ARG A 129 -2.93 16.85 9.69
N LYS A 130 -3.65 17.87 10.14
CA LYS A 130 -4.99 17.72 10.74
C LYS A 130 -6.10 18.37 9.92
N ASP A 131 -5.76 19.28 9.01
CA ASP A 131 -6.74 20.01 8.19
C ASP A 131 -7.19 19.24 6.95
N ASN A 132 -8.47 19.40 6.59
CA ASN A 132 -9.13 18.80 5.41
C ASN A 132 -9.04 17.27 5.36
N ARG A 133 -8.96 16.60 6.52
CA ARG A 133 -8.97 15.13 6.62
C ARG A 133 -10.24 14.47 6.08
N CYS A 134 -11.35 15.22 5.96
CA CYS A 134 -12.56 14.72 5.32
C CYS A 134 -12.47 14.66 3.79
N LYS A 135 -11.49 15.34 3.17
CA LYS A 135 -11.34 15.46 1.71
C LYS A 135 -10.38 14.46 1.09
N CYS A 136 -9.76 13.60 1.90
CA CYS A 136 -8.85 12.58 1.43
C CYS A 136 -8.80 11.38 2.37
N PHE A 137 -8.28 10.27 1.86
CA PHE A 137 -7.88 9.14 2.69
C PHE A 137 -6.55 8.58 2.19
N ASN A 138 -5.84 7.90 3.08
CA ASN A 138 -4.62 7.18 2.74
C ASN A 138 -4.53 5.93 3.61
N VAL A 139 -4.35 4.77 2.99
CA VAL A 139 -4.28 3.47 3.67
C VAL A 139 -2.97 2.82 3.25
N ARG A 140 -2.04 2.69 4.18
CA ARG A 140 -0.73 2.07 3.93
C ARG A 140 -0.40 1.07 5.01
N PRO A 141 0.20 -0.08 4.69
CA PRO A 141 0.78 -0.92 5.72
C PRO A 141 1.95 -0.22 6.40
N MET A 142 2.14 -0.58 7.66
CA MET A 142 3.41 -0.42 8.34
C MET A 142 3.94 -1.77 8.78
N TRP A 143 5.26 -1.94 8.70
CA TRP A 143 5.92 -2.87 9.62
C TRP A 143 6.26 -2.15 10.92
N ARG A 144 6.27 -2.90 12.00
CA ARG A 144 6.76 -2.52 13.33
C ARG A 144 7.96 -3.40 13.68
N ALA A 145 8.49 -3.20 14.88
CA ALA A 145 9.50 -4.07 15.45
C ALA A 145 9.09 -5.55 15.35
N LYS A 146 10.06 -6.43 15.05
CA LYS A 146 9.87 -7.88 14.91
C LYS A 146 8.89 -8.29 13.81
N GLY A 147 8.78 -7.49 12.74
CA GLY A 147 7.96 -7.81 11.59
C GLY A 147 6.45 -7.61 11.77
N ASN A 148 5.99 -7.17 12.93
CA ASN A 148 4.55 -6.99 13.18
C ASN A 148 3.93 -6.01 12.18
N GLY A 149 2.90 -6.45 11.47
CA GLY A 149 2.19 -5.67 10.48
C GLY A 149 0.95 -4.97 11.05
N GLU A 150 0.65 -3.79 10.53
CA GLU A 150 -0.59 -3.05 10.78
C GLU A 150 -1.01 -2.29 9.52
N LEU A 151 -2.28 -1.90 9.44
CA LEU A 151 -2.70 -0.84 8.52
C LEU A 151 -2.60 0.50 9.23
N TYR A 152 -1.95 1.44 8.58
CA TYR A 152 -1.83 2.80 9.04
C TYR A 152 -2.66 3.72 8.15
N THR A 153 -3.78 4.16 8.71
CA THR A 153 -4.83 4.84 7.94
C THR A 153 -4.97 6.29 8.34
N TYR A 154 -5.06 7.14 7.33
CA TYR A 154 -5.52 8.50 7.47
C TYR A 154 -6.93 8.56 6.93
N LEU A 155 -7.91 8.58 7.82
CA LEU A 155 -9.33 8.61 7.51
C LEU A 155 -9.96 9.92 7.99
N PRO A 156 -11.13 10.30 7.45
CA PRO A 156 -11.98 11.33 8.04
C PRO A 156 -12.17 11.13 9.55
N LEU A 157 -12.11 12.21 10.32
CA LEU A 157 -12.20 12.15 11.79
C LEU A 157 -13.66 12.13 12.28
N THR A 158 -14.43 11.11 11.93
CA THR A 158 -15.79 10.88 12.45
C THR A 158 -15.76 10.18 13.82
N PRO A 159 -16.83 10.24 14.62
CA PRO A 159 -16.94 9.42 15.83
C PRO A 159 -16.72 7.92 15.54
N HIS A 160 -17.36 7.39 14.49
CA HIS A 160 -17.26 5.97 14.14
C HIS A 160 -15.84 5.55 13.73
N ASN A 161 -15.12 6.37 12.97
CA ASN A 161 -13.73 6.09 12.60
C ASN A 161 -12.74 6.20 13.78
N ARG A 162 -13.14 6.84 14.89
CA ARG A 162 -12.32 6.99 16.10
C ARG A 162 -12.49 5.82 17.07
N ASP A 163 -13.55 5.03 16.93
CA ASP A 163 -13.81 3.87 17.77
C ASP A 163 -12.97 2.64 17.33
N PRO A 164 -12.63 1.72 18.24
CA PRO A 164 -11.74 0.60 17.97
C PRO A 164 -12.28 -0.32 16.85
N PRO A 165 -11.39 -0.85 15.98
CA PRO A 165 -10.17 -1.57 16.38
C PRO A 165 -8.86 -0.78 16.25
N SER A 166 -8.93 0.54 16.11
CA SER A 166 -7.75 1.38 15.93
C SER A 166 -7.13 1.92 17.24
N LEU A 167 -5.79 1.83 17.37
CA LEU A 167 -5.06 2.62 18.35
C LEU A 167 -4.85 4.03 17.78
N GLN A 168 -5.52 5.01 18.40
CA GLN A 168 -5.42 6.40 17.99
C GLN A 168 -4.03 6.97 18.32
N ASN A 169 -3.39 7.60 17.34
CA ASN A 169 -2.29 8.52 17.58
C ASN A 169 -2.77 9.94 17.22
N ASN A 170 -3.00 10.77 18.25
CA ASN A 170 -3.64 12.09 18.13
C ASN A 170 -2.91 13.08 17.21
N ASP A 171 -1.66 12.80 16.85
CA ASP A 171 -0.85 13.63 15.97
C ASP A 171 -0.66 13.05 14.57
N TYR A 172 -1.08 11.80 14.32
CA TYR A 172 -0.85 11.15 13.04
C TYR A 172 -2.03 10.27 12.56
N GLY A 173 -1.76 9.08 12.00
CA GLY A 173 -2.78 8.17 11.48
C GLY A 173 -3.30 7.20 12.54
N PHE A 174 -4.40 6.53 12.23
CA PHE A 174 -4.95 5.44 13.03
C PHE A 174 -4.21 4.14 12.71
N SER A 175 -3.84 3.38 13.75
CA SER A 175 -3.25 2.04 13.58
C SER A 175 -4.35 1.01 13.68
N VAL A 176 -4.71 0.35 12.58
CA VAL A 176 -5.76 -0.66 12.46
C VAL A 176 -5.12 -2.05 12.39
N GLY A 177 -5.61 -2.99 13.21
CA GLY A 177 -5.11 -4.37 13.20
C GLY A 177 -3.65 -4.48 13.60
N CYS A 178 -3.26 -3.83 14.71
CA CYS A 178 -1.89 -3.87 15.21
C CYS A 178 -1.44 -5.32 15.47
N ALA A 179 -0.35 -5.73 14.81
CA ALA A 179 0.18 -7.10 14.84
C ALA A 179 -0.81 -8.18 14.32
N ALA A 180 -1.74 -7.82 13.43
CA ALA A 180 -2.68 -8.78 12.83
C ALA A 180 -1.98 -9.80 11.91
N PHE A 181 -0.79 -9.48 11.43
CA PHE A 181 0.06 -10.34 10.60
C PHE A 181 1.53 -10.00 10.83
N ASN A 182 2.43 -10.78 10.24
CA ASN A 182 3.87 -10.60 10.41
C ASN A 182 4.59 -10.66 9.06
N PHE A 183 5.49 -9.71 8.81
CA PHE A 183 6.28 -9.57 7.58
C PHE A 183 7.57 -10.39 7.56
N ASP A 184 7.91 -11.14 8.61
CA ASP A 184 9.02 -12.10 8.61
C ASP A 184 8.92 -13.06 7.42
N VAL A 185 7.69 -13.41 7.02
CA VAL A 185 7.43 -14.26 5.86
C VAL A 185 7.81 -13.63 4.51
N ALA A 186 8.10 -12.32 4.47
CA ALA A 186 8.57 -11.59 3.29
C ALA A 186 10.11 -11.50 3.24
N VAL A 187 10.82 -11.92 4.29
CA VAL A 187 12.28 -11.90 4.34
C VAL A 187 12.82 -13.03 3.46
N GLY A 188 13.49 -12.68 2.36
CA GLY A 188 14.04 -13.61 1.38
C GLY A 188 13.00 -14.32 0.51
N ARG A 189 11.70 -13.99 0.66
CA ARG A 189 10.59 -14.63 -0.06
C ARG A 189 9.62 -13.59 -0.59
N TRP A 190 9.14 -13.80 -1.82
CA TRP A 190 8.04 -13.01 -2.36
C TRP A 190 6.73 -13.30 -1.63
N ILE A 191 6.05 -12.23 -1.25
CA ILE A 191 4.66 -12.26 -0.79
C ILE A 191 3.80 -11.37 -1.66
N THR A 192 2.50 -11.63 -1.67
CA THR A 192 1.50 -10.75 -2.27
C THR A 192 0.75 -9.99 -1.18
N LEU A 193 0.66 -8.67 -1.33
CA LEU A 193 -0.26 -7.82 -0.58
C LEU A 193 -1.37 -7.35 -1.51
N ALA A 194 -2.62 -7.51 -1.09
CA ALA A 194 -3.78 -7.00 -1.81
C ALA A 194 -4.69 -6.20 -0.86
N PHE A 195 -5.20 -5.06 -1.33
CA PHE A 195 -6.05 -4.15 -0.59
C PHE A 195 -7.37 -4.00 -1.34
N ARG A 196 -8.50 -4.32 -0.71
CA ARG A 196 -9.82 -3.93 -1.21
C ARG A 196 -10.25 -2.67 -0.45
N VAL A 197 -10.58 -1.62 -1.19
CA VAL A 197 -11.16 -0.41 -0.64
C VAL A 197 -12.46 -0.12 -1.35
N LYS A 198 -13.52 -0.01 -0.56
CA LYS A 198 -14.84 0.45 -0.99
C LYS A 198 -15.17 1.73 -0.26
N LEU A 199 -15.32 2.82 -1.01
CA LEU A 199 -15.76 4.10 -0.45
C LEU A 199 -17.22 3.99 -0.01
N ASN A 200 -17.53 4.68 1.08
CA ASN A 200 -18.91 4.79 1.56
C ASN A 200 -19.78 5.60 0.58
N ASN A 201 -21.08 5.35 0.63
CA ASN A 201 -22.08 6.27 0.11
C ASN A 201 -22.03 7.58 0.91
N VAL A 202 -22.19 8.72 0.22
CA VAL A 202 -22.17 10.04 0.88
C VAL A 202 -23.31 10.10 1.90
N GLY A 203 -22.97 10.44 3.15
CA GLY A 203 -23.92 10.46 4.28
C GLY A 203 -24.13 9.10 4.96
N SER A 204 -23.45 8.04 4.53
CA SER A 204 -23.51 6.70 5.14
C SER A 204 -22.15 6.24 5.68
N GLU A 205 -22.19 5.22 6.54
CA GLU A 205 -21.05 4.55 7.17
C GLU A 205 -20.98 3.10 6.65
N ASP A 206 -20.83 2.94 5.33
CA ASP A 206 -20.84 1.64 4.64
C ASP A 206 -19.55 1.38 3.83
N GLY A 207 -18.48 2.11 4.15
CA GLY A 207 -17.17 1.91 3.57
C GLY A 207 -16.48 0.67 4.14
N GLU A 208 -15.64 0.05 3.32
CA GLU A 208 -14.96 -1.20 3.65
C GLU A 208 -13.47 -1.13 3.29
N LEU A 209 -12.67 -1.79 4.12
CA LEU A 209 -11.23 -1.98 3.93
C LEU A 209 -10.87 -3.42 4.27
N GLU A 210 -10.23 -4.11 3.33
CA GLU A 210 -9.73 -5.47 3.54
C GLU A 210 -8.29 -5.61 3.01
N LEU A 211 -7.44 -6.29 3.78
CA LEU A 211 -6.04 -6.59 3.43
C LEU A 211 -5.83 -8.11 3.43
N TRP A 212 -5.25 -8.61 2.34
CA TRP A 212 -4.77 -9.98 2.23
C TRP A 212 -3.25 -10.04 2.18
N VAL A 213 -2.70 -11.09 2.79
CA VAL A 213 -1.29 -11.50 2.66
C VAL A 213 -1.29 -12.92 2.10
N ASP A 214 -0.72 -13.12 0.91
CA ASP A 214 -0.71 -14.41 0.21
C ASP A 214 -2.11 -15.06 0.15
N GLY A 215 -3.12 -14.27 -0.22
CA GLY A 215 -4.51 -14.74 -0.35
C GLY A 215 -5.26 -14.95 0.97
N LYS A 216 -4.60 -14.81 2.13
CA LYS A 216 -5.26 -14.88 3.44
C LYS A 216 -5.69 -13.49 3.89
N SER A 217 -6.99 -13.30 4.15
CA SER A 217 -7.51 -12.07 4.75
C SER A 217 -6.96 -11.92 6.18
N VAL A 218 -6.22 -10.84 6.43
CA VAL A 218 -5.56 -10.57 7.73
C VAL A 218 -6.17 -9.38 8.46
N ILE A 219 -6.79 -8.45 7.73
CA ILE A 219 -7.54 -7.33 8.29
C ILE A 219 -8.78 -7.12 7.43
N ALA A 220 -9.95 -7.05 8.06
CA ALA A 220 -11.21 -6.71 7.41
C ALA A 220 -11.97 -5.74 8.33
N VAL A 221 -12.33 -4.57 7.81
CA VAL A 221 -13.06 -3.53 8.53
C VAL A 221 -14.17 -3.01 7.64
N SER A 222 -15.38 -2.91 8.19
CA SER A 222 -16.56 -2.30 7.57
C SER A 222 -17.07 -1.16 8.44
N GLY A 223 -18.05 -0.41 7.95
CA GLY A 223 -18.62 0.70 8.72
C GLY A 223 -17.86 2.02 8.57
N LEU A 224 -16.86 2.09 7.67
CA LEU A 224 -15.97 3.25 7.60
C LEU A 224 -16.62 4.42 6.86
N GLN A 225 -16.32 5.65 7.30
CA GLN A 225 -16.50 6.83 6.48
C GLN A 225 -15.17 7.23 5.83
N LEU A 226 -15.02 6.99 4.53
CA LEU A 226 -13.83 7.29 3.73
C LEU A 226 -13.95 8.59 2.94
N ARG A 227 -15.18 9.07 2.70
CA ARG A 227 -15.49 10.33 2.00
C ARG A 227 -16.75 11.01 2.53
N ASP A 228 -16.80 12.33 2.34
CA ASP A 228 -17.97 13.19 2.63
C ASP A 228 -18.61 13.80 1.36
N SER A 229 -18.02 13.57 0.19
CA SER A 229 -18.47 14.12 -1.10
C SER A 229 -18.27 13.09 -2.22
N ASP A 230 -19.21 13.08 -3.15
CA ASP A 230 -19.21 12.31 -4.39
C ASP A 230 -18.04 12.64 -5.33
N LYS A 231 -17.46 13.84 -5.21
CA LYS A 231 -16.25 14.24 -5.92
C LYS A 231 -15.01 13.45 -5.48
N ALA A 232 -15.03 12.86 -4.29
CA ALA A 232 -13.93 12.05 -3.78
C ALA A 232 -14.03 10.61 -4.31
N HIS A 233 -12.95 10.18 -4.94
CA HIS A 233 -12.77 8.83 -5.48
C HIS A 233 -11.37 8.31 -5.14
N ILE A 234 -11.17 7.02 -5.34
CA ILE A 234 -9.86 6.37 -5.25
C ILE A 234 -9.01 6.90 -6.40
N LYS A 235 -7.78 7.31 -6.09
CA LYS A 235 -6.83 7.87 -7.07
C LYS A 235 -5.81 6.84 -7.54
N GLY A 236 -5.43 5.90 -6.68
CA GLY A 236 -4.52 4.82 -7.00
C GLY A 236 -3.51 4.57 -5.90
N ALA A 237 -2.27 4.25 -6.25
CA ALA A 237 -1.24 3.85 -5.29
C ALA A 237 -0.45 5.05 -4.75
N HIS A 238 -0.30 5.12 -3.42
CA HIS A 238 0.73 5.91 -2.76
C HIS A 238 1.93 5.00 -2.54
N PHE A 239 2.79 4.93 -3.55
CA PHE A 239 3.91 4.01 -3.59
C PHE A 239 5.12 4.62 -2.90
N GLN A 240 5.13 4.51 -1.57
CA GLN A 240 6.21 5.03 -0.76
C GLN A 240 6.66 4.04 0.31
N THR A 241 7.95 3.71 0.33
CA THR A 241 8.58 2.86 1.35
C THR A 241 9.73 3.57 2.05
N PHE A 242 9.82 3.46 3.37
CA PHE A 242 10.92 4.01 4.17
C PHE A 242 10.84 3.52 5.63
N PHE A 243 11.98 3.41 6.28
CA PHE A 243 12.09 3.33 7.73
C PHE A 243 11.59 4.63 8.36
N GLY A 244 10.62 4.54 9.28
CA GLY A 244 9.67 5.64 9.44
C GLY A 244 9.25 5.93 10.86
N GLY A 245 9.80 7.02 11.37
CA GLY A 245 9.30 7.88 12.45
C GLY A 245 9.81 9.29 12.15
N HIS A 246 10.17 10.07 13.17
CA HIS A 246 10.76 11.40 12.96
C HIS A 246 12.13 11.58 13.65
N SER A 247 12.69 10.50 14.20
CA SER A 247 13.92 10.51 15.00
C SER A 247 14.90 9.43 14.53
N GLU A 248 16.19 9.60 14.87
CA GLU A 248 17.30 8.73 14.42
C GLU A 248 17.13 7.27 14.82
N ASP A 249 16.45 7.00 15.93
CA ASP A 249 16.13 5.66 16.42
C ASP A 249 15.10 4.88 15.57
N TRP A 250 14.60 5.49 14.49
CA TRP A 250 13.84 4.82 13.43
C TRP A 250 14.69 4.46 12.22
N ALA A 251 15.90 5.00 12.08
CA ALA A 251 16.73 4.80 10.91
C ALA A 251 17.12 3.33 10.75
N SER A 252 17.25 2.88 9.50
CA SER A 252 17.82 1.56 9.22
C SER A 252 19.24 1.48 9.78
N PRO A 253 19.62 0.40 10.49
CA PRO A 253 20.93 0.26 11.11
C PRO A 253 22.03 -0.08 10.09
N LYS A 254 21.63 -0.45 8.87
CA LYS A 254 22.48 -0.82 7.75
C LYS A 254 21.77 -0.54 6.43
N ASP A 255 22.47 -0.68 5.32
CA ASP A 255 21.83 -0.67 4.02
C ASP A 255 21.02 -1.96 3.84
N GLN A 256 19.74 -1.80 3.49
CA GLN A 256 18.80 -2.90 3.30
C GLN A 256 17.93 -2.63 2.11
N ARG A 257 17.56 -3.67 1.37
CA ARG A 257 16.80 -3.59 0.12
C ARG A 257 15.41 -4.22 0.28
N ALA A 258 14.44 -3.61 -0.36
CA ALA A 258 13.11 -4.17 -0.59
C ALA A 258 12.83 -4.16 -2.09
N TRP A 259 12.28 -5.25 -2.60
CA TRP A 259 11.87 -5.38 -4.00
C TRP A 259 10.36 -5.40 -4.10
N PHE A 260 9.85 -4.83 -5.19
CA PHE A 260 8.43 -4.80 -5.49
C PHE A 260 8.22 -5.22 -6.94
N ALA A 261 7.14 -5.92 -7.21
CA ALA A 261 6.80 -6.43 -8.54
C ALA A 261 5.28 -6.55 -8.70
N ASP A 262 4.84 -6.82 -9.93
CA ASP A 262 3.48 -7.28 -10.23
C ASP A 262 2.36 -6.37 -9.70
N LEU A 263 2.61 -5.06 -9.70
CA LEU A 263 1.60 -4.09 -9.35
C LEU A 263 0.37 -4.31 -10.23
N THR A 264 -0.78 -4.49 -9.59
CA THR A 264 -2.04 -4.83 -10.24
C THR A 264 -3.14 -4.01 -9.58
N GLY A 265 -4.06 -3.51 -10.37
CA GLY A 265 -5.21 -2.76 -9.87
C GLY A 265 -6.45 -3.11 -10.67
N VAL A 266 -7.57 -3.38 -10.00
CA VAL A 266 -8.85 -3.67 -10.64
C VAL A 266 -9.97 -2.83 -10.04
N VAL A 267 -10.90 -2.41 -10.88
CA VAL A 267 -12.13 -1.74 -10.49
C VAL A 267 -13.24 -2.79 -10.41
N ILE A 268 -13.85 -2.94 -9.24
CA ILE A 268 -14.89 -3.95 -8.98
C ILE A 268 -16.26 -3.43 -9.38
N GLU A 269 -16.56 -2.23 -8.88
CA GLU A 269 -17.91 -1.64 -8.70
C GLU A 269 -18.85 -2.52 -7.85
#